data_AF-A0A3L6Q501-F1
#
_entry.id   AF-A0A3L6Q501-F1
#
_cell.length_a   1.000
_cell.length_b   1.000
_cell.length_c   1.000
_cell.angle_alpha   90.00
_cell.angle_beta   90.00
_cell.angle_gamma   90.00
#
_symmetry.space_group_name_H-M   'P 1'
#
loop_
_entity.id
_entity.type
_entity.pdbx_description
1 polymer ?
#
loop_
_entity_poly.entity_id
_entity_poly.type
_entity_poly.pdbx_seq_one_letter_code
_entity_poly.pdbx_strand_id
1 'polypeptide(L)' 'MANSVEWLDMKHVWGATWCLVRGPLVGPFSVRLTTLSAKKTLTARDVIPRNWAPKATYTSRLNFEPSL' A
#
# COMPACT_ATOMS: atom_id res chain seq x y z
N MET A 1 6.48 15.41 11.54
CA MET A 1 6.87 14.32 12.47
C MET A 1 6.84 13.02 11.70
N ALA A 2 7.98 12.34 11.59
CA ALA A 2 8.10 11.05 10.90
C ALA A 2 7.63 9.94 11.86
N ASN A 3 6.32 9.88 12.11
CA ASN A 3 5.58 8.86 12.86
C ASN A 3 4.06 9.11 12.69
N SER A 4 3.61 9.62 11.54
CA SER A 4 2.16 9.71 11.29
C SER A 4 1.62 8.30 11.07
N VAL A 5 0.76 7.85 11.99
CA VAL A 5 0.03 6.57 11.96
C VAL A 5 -1.21 6.66 11.06
N GLU A 6 -1.36 7.76 10.31
CA GLU A 6 -2.53 8.02 9.48
C GLU A 6 -2.47 7.23 8.17
N TRP A 7 -3.47 6.39 7.95
CA TRP A 7 -3.68 5.71 6.68
C TRP A 7 -4.36 6.65 5.69
N LEU A 8 -3.72 6.87 4.55
CA LEU A 8 -4.30 7.67 3.46
C LEU A 8 -5.00 6.76 2.47
N ASP A 9 -6.28 7.03 2.21
CA ASP A 9 -7.04 6.33 1.19
C ASP A 9 -6.54 6.72 -0.21
N MET A 10 -6.35 5.71 -1.06
CA MET A 10 -5.98 5.90 -2.46
C MET A 10 -7.23 5.92 -3.34
N LYS A 11 -7.19 6.69 -4.42
CA LYS A 11 -8.26 6.71 -5.43
C LYS A 11 -8.11 5.51 -6.36
N HIS A 12 -9.16 4.70 -6.49
CA HIS A 12 -9.23 3.66 -7.52
C HIS A 12 -9.32 4.32 -8.90
N VAL A 13 -8.49 3.84 -9.84
CA VAL A 13 -8.45 4.37 -11.22
C VAL A 13 -9.12 3.38 -12.16
N TRP A 14 -8.56 2.18 -12.29
CA TRP A 14 -9.07 1.10 -13.14
C TRP A 14 -8.40 -0.23 -12.77
N GLY A 15 -9.11 -1.35 -12.92
CA GLY A 15 -8.55 -2.69 -12.64
C GLY A 15 -7.88 -2.76 -11.26
N ALA A 16 -6.62 -3.21 -11.22
CA ALA A 16 -5.78 -3.23 -10.02
C ALA A 16 -4.85 -2.00 -9.91
N THR A 17 -5.32 -0.82 -10.32
CA THR A 17 -4.57 0.44 -10.28
C THR A 17 -5.21 1.44 -9.33
N TRP A 18 -4.41 1.96 -8.39
CA TRP A 18 -4.78 3.00 -7.43
C TRP A 18 -3.76 4.13 -7.47
N CYS A 19 -4.19 5.36 -7.17
CA CYS A 19 -3.29 6.51 -7.08
C CYS A 19 -3.49 7.31 -5.79
N LEU A 20 -2.39 7.88 -5.31
CA LEU A 20 -2.37 8.89 -4.24
C LEU A 20 -1.80 10.17 -4.82
N VAL A 21 -2.60 11.23 -4.89
CA VAL A 21 -2.18 12.53 -5.44
C VAL A 21 -1.97 13.51 -4.29
N ARG A 22 -0.73 13.59 -3.80
CA ARG A 22 -0.30 14.44 -2.67
C ARG A 22 1.08 15.04 -2.96
N GLY A 23 1.50 16.01 -2.14
CA GLY A 23 2.82 16.66 -2.18
C GLY A 23 3.99 15.66 -2.03
N PRO A 24 5.24 16.14 -1.88
CA PRO A 24 6.41 15.27 -2.00
C PRO A 24 6.29 14.03 -1.11
N LEU A 25 6.18 12.87 -1.76
CA LEU A 25 6.03 11.59 -1.09
C LEU A 25 7.42 11.11 -0.66
N VAL A 26 7.68 11.12 0.64
CA VAL A 26 8.93 10.64 1.24
C VAL A 26 8.67 9.29 1.91
N GLY A 27 9.32 8.25 1.39
CA GLY A 27 9.22 6.90 1.94
C GLY A 27 10.05 6.69 3.22
N PRO A 28 10.05 5.48 3.78
CA PRO A 28 9.38 4.28 3.24
C PRO A 28 7.85 4.36 3.32
N PHE A 29 7.16 3.64 2.41
CA PHE A 29 5.70 3.52 2.44
C PHE A 29 5.26 2.11 2.81
N SER A 30 4.25 2.06 3.66
CA SER A 30 3.46 0.88 3.93
C SER A 30 2.21 0.87 3.04
N VAL A 31 1.79 -0.31 2.59
CA VAL A 31 0.57 -0.49 1.79
C VAL A 31 -0.39 -1.39 2.56
N ARG A 32 -1.66 -0.97 2.65
CA ARG A 32 -2.74 -1.78 3.22
C ARG A 32 -3.77 -2.10 2.15
N LEU A 33 -4.02 -3.38 1.93
CA LEU A 33 -5.03 -3.89 1.01
C LEU A 33 -6.24 -4.39 1.81
N THR A 34 -7.43 -4.13 1.29
CA THR A 34 -8.70 -4.63 1.86
C THR A 34 -9.45 -5.42 0.79
N THR A 35 -9.78 -6.67 1.07
CA THR A 35 -10.58 -7.49 0.14
C THR A 35 -12.00 -6.93 0.02
N LEU A 36 -12.57 -6.97 -1.19
CA LEU A 36 -13.91 -6.43 -1.44
C LEU A 36 -15.01 -7.19 -0.67
N SER A 37 -15.00 -8.52 -0.76
CA SER A 37 -16.09 -9.37 -0.24
C SER A 37 -15.96 -9.64 1.26
N ALA A 38 -14.82 -10.17 1.70
CA ALA A 38 -14.62 -10.60 3.08
C ALA A 38 -14.17 -9.47 4.03
N LYS A 39 -13.92 -8.26 3.51
CA LYS A 39 -13.39 -7.11 4.25
C LYS A 39 -12.12 -7.41 5.07
N LYS A 40 -11.39 -8.49 4.74
CA LYS A 40 -10.08 -8.81 5.33
C LYS A 40 -9.06 -7.76 4.91
N THR A 41 -8.17 -7.41 5.82
CA THR A 41 -7.08 -6.45 5.56
C THR A 41 -5.73 -7.14 5.63
N LEU A 42 -4.80 -6.74 4.75
CA LEU A 42 -3.41 -7.18 4.74
C LEU A 42 -2.52 -5.94 4.69
N THR A 43 -1.56 -5.84 5.61
CA THR A 43 -0.68 -4.67 5.72
C THR A 43 0.77 -5.07 5.45
N ALA A 44 1.32 -4.60 4.33
CA ALA A 44 2.73 -4.71 4.00
C ALA A 44 3.47 -3.46 4.49
N ARG A 45 4.20 -3.58 5.60
CA ARG A 45 4.94 -2.47 6.20
C ARG A 45 6.22 -2.17 5.43
N ASP A 46 6.48 -0.89 5.20
CA ASP A 46 7.70 -0.35 4.58
C ASP A 46 8.12 -1.07 3.28
N VAL A 47 7.14 -1.61 2.55
CA VAL A 47 7.36 -2.43 1.35
C VAL A 47 7.92 -1.61 0.19
N ILE A 48 7.59 -0.30 0.12
CA ILE A 48 8.20 0.63 -0.83
C ILE A 48 9.31 1.39 -0.08
N PRO A 49 10.60 1.20 -0.43
CA PRO A 49 11.72 1.72 0.34
C PRO A 49 11.90 3.23 0.14
N ARG A 50 12.74 3.85 0.96
CA ARG A 50 13.02 5.30 0.89
C ARG A 50 13.60 5.74 -0.46
N ASN A 51 14.41 4.91 -1.10
CA ASN A 51 15.04 5.13 -2.41
C ASN A 51 14.19 4.59 -3.57
N TRP A 52 12.86 4.64 -3.44
CA TRP A 52 11.98 4.13 -4.48
C TRP A 52 12.15 4.87 -5.81
N ALA A 53 11.89 4.18 -6.91
CA ALA A 53 11.96 4.73 -8.26
C ALA A 53 10.63 4.51 -9.00
N PRO A 54 10.22 5.44 -9.88
CA PRO A 54 9.09 5.21 -10.76
C PRO A 54 9.26 3.92 -11.58
N LYS A 55 8.14 3.23 -11.86
CA LYS A 55 8.08 1.97 -12.62
C LYS A 55 8.81 0.76 -11.98
N ALA A 56 9.35 0.90 -10.77
CA ALA A 56 9.88 -0.23 -10.02
C ALA A 56 8.76 -1.08 -9.41
N THR A 57 9.05 -2.38 -9.25
CA THR A 57 8.19 -3.34 -8.55
C THR A 57 8.81 -3.65 -7.18
N TYR A 58 7.98 -3.57 -6.14
CA TYR A 58 8.36 -3.94 -4.78
C TYR A 58 7.47 -5.07 -4.27
N THR A 59 8.07 -6.15 -3.78
CA THR A 59 7.35 -7.39 -3.45
C THR A 59 7.34 -7.64 -1.95
N SER A 60 6.15 -7.88 -1.39
CA SER A 60 6.00 -8.36 -0.01
C SER A 60 5.99 -9.90 0.04
N ARG A 61 6.32 -10.48 1.19
CA ARG A 61 6.16 -11.93 1.45
C ARG A 61 4.83 -12.28 2.12
N LEU A 62 3.87 -11.36 2.11
CA LEU A 62 2.57 -11.50 2.76
C LEU A 62 1.51 -11.95 1.76
N ASN A 63 0.53 -12.72 2.23
CA ASN A 63 -0.63 -13.11 1.43
C ASN A 63 -1.90 -13.11 2.31
N PHE A 64 -3.07 -13.08 1.66
CA PHE A 64 -4.32 -13.37 2.37
C PHE A 64 -4.39 -14.87 2.61
N GLU A 65 -4.58 -15.26 3.87
CA GLU A 65 -4.87 -16.65 4.18
C GLU A 65 -6.20 -17.06 3.52
N PRO A 66 -6.25 -18.22 2.83
CA PRO A 66 -7.51 -18.83 2.45
C PRO A 66 -8.39 -18.89 3.70
N SER A 67 -9.64 -18.46 3.57
CA SER A 67 -10.63 -18.79 4.60
C SER A 67 -10.72 -20.32 4.70
N LEU A 68 -10.41 -20.87 5.88
CA LEU A 68 -11.00 -22.14 6.28
C LEU A 68 -12.53 -21.99 6.33
#